data_AF-A0A7V8NSM6-F1
#
_entry.id   AF-A0A7V8NSM6-F1
#
_cell.length_a   1.000
_cell.length_b   1.000
_cell.length_c   1.000
_cell.angle_alpha   90.00
_cell.angle_beta   90.00
_cell.angle_gamma   90.00
#
_symmetry.space_group_name_H-M   'P 1'
#
loop_
_entity.id
_entity.type
_entity.pdbx_description
1 polymer ?
#
loop_
_entity_poly.entity_id
_entity_poly.type
_entity_poly.pdbx_seq_one_letter_code
_entity_poly.pdbx_strand_id
1 'polypeptide(L)'
;AADCWKRQKAESLILMLQGAIAAASKVGLLLNVHRDDLTGVLGVLPALKKPTISPLSDPQWVAVNTIIEEAVVRQILPKLKAAKAEGIVEYPLNKIVL
;
A
#
# COMPACT_ATOMS: atom_id res chain seq x y z
N ALA A 1 -26.71 -16.96 30.22
CA ALA A 1 -25.86 -16.07 29.42
C ALA A 1 -25.13 -16.93 28.40
N ALA A 2 -25.50 -16.86 27.12
CA ALA A 2 -24.71 -17.49 26.06
C ALA A 2 -23.28 -16.95 26.15
N ASP A 3 -22.30 -17.83 25.99
CA ASP A 3 -20.94 -17.67 26.50
C ASP A 3 -20.20 -16.49 25.84
N CYS A 4 -20.30 -15.31 26.44
CA CYS A 4 -19.82 -14.03 25.89
C CYS A 4 -18.35 -14.07 25.50
N TRP A 5 -17.53 -14.78 26.29
CA TRP A 5 -16.11 -14.95 26.04
C TRP A 5 -15.85 -15.71 24.73
N LYS A 6 -16.62 -16.79 24.46
CA LYS A 6 -16.47 -17.59 23.24
C LYS A 6 -16.82 -16.77 22.02
N ARG A 7 -17.88 -15.96 22.11
CA ARG A 7 -18.30 -15.06 21.03
C ARG A 7 -17.22 -14.02 20.71
N GLN A 8 -16.71 -13.32 21.72
CA GLN A 8 -15.64 -12.33 21.52
C GLN A 8 -14.36 -12.95 20.92
N LYS A 9 -13.99 -14.15 21.37
CA LYS A 9 -12.85 -14.87 20.80
C LYS A 9 -13.09 -15.24 19.34
N ALA A 10 -14.28 -15.73 19.00
CA ALA A 10 -14.64 -16.03 17.62
C ALA A 10 -14.62 -14.77 16.73
N GLU A 11 -15.19 -13.66 17.21
CA GLU A 11 -15.18 -12.37 16.49
C GLU A 11 -13.74 -11.87 16.25
N SER A 12 -12.86 -12.04 17.22
CA SER A 12 -11.43 -11.69 17.08
C SER A 12 -10.71 -12.56 16.04
N LEU A 13 -11.00 -13.87 16.00
CA LEU A 13 -10.47 -14.77 14.97
C LEU A 13 -10.99 -14.41 13.58
N ILE A 14 -12.30 -14.13 13.47
CA ILE A 14 -12.93 -13.72 12.22
C ILE A 14 -12.27 -12.44 11.69
N LEU A 15 -12.06 -11.44 12.54
CA LEU A 15 -11.37 -10.20 12.18
C LEU A 15 -9.96 -10.48 11.63
N MET A 16 -9.17 -11.31 12.31
CA MET A 16 -7.81 -11.66 11.85
C MET A 16 -7.81 -12.40 10.51
N LEU A 17 -8.76 -13.33 10.31
CA LEU A 17 -8.89 -14.09 9.07
C LEU A 17 -9.35 -13.21 7.91
N GLN A 18 -10.35 -12.37 8.12
CA GLN A 18 -10.80 -11.38 7.14
C GLN A 18 -9.66 -10.45 6.75
N GLY A 19 -8.86 -10.01 7.72
CA GLY A 19 -7.73 -9.15 7.44
C GLY A 19 -6.63 -9.83 6.63
N ALA A 20 -6.37 -11.12 6.86
CA ALA A 20 -5.45 -11.91 6.04
C ALA A 20 -5.98 -12.08 4.61
N ILE A 21 -7.27 -12.40 4.45
CA ILE A 21 -7.91 -12.53 3.13
C ILE A 21 -7.84 -11.20 2.36
N ALA A 22 -8.10 -10.07 3.02
CA ALA A 22 -8.05 -8.76 2.40
C ALA A 22 -6.63 -8.34 1.96
N ALA A 23 -5.59 -8.87 2.62
CA ALA A 23 -4.20 -8.61 2.30
C ALA A 23 -3.65 -9.54 1.20
N ALA A 24 -4.24 -10.72 1.02
CA ALA A 24 -3.69 -11.79 0.18
C ALA A 24 -3.46 -11.41 -1.29
N SER A 25 -4.20 -10.45 -1.84
CA SER A 25 -4.03 -9.97 -3.24
C SER A 25 -3.30 -8.63 -3.34
N LYS A 26 -2.80 -8.09 -2.23
CA LYS A 26 -2.31 -6.71 -2.15
C LYS A 26 -0.88 -6.65 -1.65
N VAL A 27 -0.14 -5.70 -2.22
CA VAL A 27 1.22 -5.39 -1.79
C VAL A 27 1.31 -3.92 -1.41
N GLY A 28 2.24 -3.63 -0.51
CA GLY A 28 2.68 -2.27 -0.26
C GLY A 28 3.75 -1.88 -1.27
N LEU A 29 3.69 -0.62 -1.71
CA LEU A 29 4.69 -0.01 -2.57
C LEU A 29 5.20 1.26 -1.89
N LEU A 30 6.51 1.34 -1.73
CA LEU A 30 7.21 2.51 -1.23
C LEU A 30 8.17 3.00 -2.32
N LEU A 31 8.18 4.29 -2.61
CA LEU A 31 9.09 4.87 -3.58
C LEU A 31 9.42 6.31 -3.20
N ASN A 32 10.55 6.79 -3.69
CA ASN A 32 10.99 8.17 -3.55
C ASN A 32 10.79 8.90 -4.87
N VAL A 33 10.36 10.15 -4.79
CA VAL A 33 10.05 10.98 -5.95
C VAL A 33 10.51 12.41 -5.67
N HIS A 34 11.13 13.03 -6.67
CA HIS A 34 11.39 14.46 -6.63
C HIS A 34 10.06 15.22 -6.75
N ARG A 35 9.87 16.32 -6.02
CA ARG A 35 8.59 17.04 -6.01
C ARG A 35 8.10 17.46 -7.40
N ASP A 36 9.03 17.80 -8.29
CA ASP A 36 8.71 18.21 -9.67
C ASP A 36 8.12 17.06 -10.51
N ASP A 37 8.51 15.82 -10.22
CA ASP A 37 8.05 14.62 -10.93
C ASP A 37 6.83 13.95 -10.25
N LEU A 38 6.44 14.43 -9.07
CA LEU A 38 5.37 13.85 -8.24
C LEU A 38 4.05 13.69 -9.01
N THR A 39 3.64 14.71 -9.76
CA THR A 39 2.39 14.67 -10.53
C THR A 39 2.40 13.56 -11.58
N GLY A 40 3.55 13.34 -12.24
CA GLY A 40 3.71 12.27 -13.23
C GLY A 40 3.63 10.89 -12.60
N VAL A 41 4.28 10.72 -11.44
CA VAL A 41 4.23 9.46 -10.68
C VAL A 41 2.82 9.17 -10.14
N LEU A 42 2.14 10.17 -9.58
CA LEU A 42 0.77 10.03 -9.09
C LEU A 42 -0.22 9.65 -10.19
N GLY A 43 0.02 10.09 -11.44
CA GLY A 43 -0.80 9.70 -12.59
C GLY A 43 -0.63 8.24 -13.03
N VAL A 44 0.49 7.60 -12.68
CA VAL A 44 0.74 6.18 -12.96
C VAL A 44 0.11 5.28 -11.92
N LEU A 45 0.05 5.73 -10.67
CA LEU A 45 -0.52 4.94 -9.58
C LEU A 45 -2.04 4.77 -9.78
N PRO A 46 -2.58 3.54 -9.59
CA PRO A 46 -4.01 3.33 -9.71
C PRO A 46 -4.75 4.17 -8.66
N ALA A 47 -5.71 4.98 -9.13
CA ALA A 47 -6.39 6.05 -8.38
C ALA A 47 -7.14 5.62 -7.09
N LEU A 48 -7.15 4.32 -6.75
CA LEU A 48 -8.05 3.74 -5.77
C LEU A 48 -7.71 4.05 -4.31
N LYS A 49 -6.49 4.47 -3.97
CA LYS A 49 -6.11 4.78 -2.58
C LYS A 49 -5.11 5.93 -2.54
N LYS A 50 -5.60 7.11 -2.19
CA LYS A 50 -4.82 8.34 -1.93
C LYS A 50 -3.49 7.94 -1.27
N PRO A 51 -2.35 8.02 -1.97
CA PRO A 51 -1.09 7.56 -1.42
C PRO A 51 -0.69 8.46 -0.25
N THR A 52 -0.01 7.89 0.73
CA THR A 52 0.64 8.67 1.77
C THR A 52 1.86 9.33 1.15
N ILE A 53 1.96 10.66 1.28
CA ILE A 53 3.08 11.45 0.79
C ILE A 53 3.76 12.07 2.00
N SER A 54 5.02 11.69 2.23
CA SER A 54 5.81 12.14 3.37
C SER A 54 7.06 12.87 2.89
N PRO A 55 7.38 14.07 3.40
CA PRO A 55 8.65 14.72 3.08
C PRO A 55 9.83 13.88 3.57
N LEU A 56 10.90 13.81 2.78
CA LEU A 56 12.16 13.20 3.19
C LEU A 56 13.07 14.23 3.85
N SER A 57 14.25 13.78 4.31
CA SER A 57 15.28 14.67 4.88
C SER A 57 15.69 15.78 3.92
N ASP A 58 15.70 15.49 2.62
CA ASP A 58 15.80 16.49 1.56
C ASP A 58 14.39 17.04 1.24
N PRO A 59 14.12 18.34 1.44
CA PRO A 59 12.83 18.95 1.16
C PRO A 59 12.36 18.82 -0.29
N GLN A 60 13.28 18.65 -1.25
CA GLN A 60 12.96 18.46 -2.66
C GLN A 60 12.41 17.06 -2.97
N TRP A 61 12.53 16.13 -2.02
CA TRP A 61 12.09 14.75 -2.18
C TRP A 61 10.92 14.40 -1.26
N VAL A 62 10.09 13.49 -1.76
CA VAL A 62 8.99 12.90 -1.01
C VAL A 62 9.01 11.38 -1.14
N ALA A 63 8.66 10.70 -0.05
CA ALA A 63 8.31 9.29 -0.08
C ALA A 63 6.82 9.15 -0.38
N VAL A 64 6.49 8.30 -1.34
CA VAL A 64 5.12 7.91 -1.68
C VAL A 64 4.93 6.47 -1.25
N ASN A 65 3.93 6.24 -0.40
CA ASN A 65 3.54 4.91 0.06
C ASN A 65 2.09 4.62 -0.34
N THR A 66 1.86 3.48 -0.98
CA THR A 66 0.51 3.05 -1.37
C THR A 66 0.33 1.53 -1.29
N ILE A 67 -0.93 1.10 -1.22
CA ILE A 67 -1.32 -0.31 -1.27
C ILE A 67 -2.08 -0.54 -2.57
N ILE A 68 -1.59 -1.50 -3.36
CA ILE A 68 -2.12 -1.82 -4.69
C ILE A 68 -2.35 -3.33 -4.83
N GLU A 69 -3.09 -3.72 -5.87
CA GLU A 69 -3.21 -5.13 -6.24
C GLU A 69 -1.88 -5.66 -6.77
N GLU A 70 -1.45 -6.83 -6.31
CA GLU A 70 -0.20 -7.46 -6.74
C GLU A 70 -0.17 -7.68 -8.26
N ALA A 71 -1.33 -8.03 -8.83
CA ALA A 71 -1.48 -8.28 -10.26
C ALA A 71 -1.11 -7.08 -11.16
N VAL A 72 -1.24 -5.84 -10.64
CA VAL A 72 -0.93 -4.63 -11.43
C VAL A 72 0.54 -4.19 -11.30
N VAL A 73 1.27 -4.69 -10.29
CA VAL A 73 2.64 -4.25 -9.96
C VAL A 73 3.57 -4.36 -11.17
N ARG A 74 3.56 -5.52 -11.84
CA ARG A 74 4.42 -5.79 -13.01
C ARG A 74 4.21 -4.80 -14.15
N GLN A 75 3.02 -4.22 -14.27
CA GLN A 75 2.68 -3.27 -15.32
C GLN A 75 3.04 -1.82 -14.93
N ILE A 76 3.01 -1.50 -13.64
CA ILE A 76 3.27 -0.14 -13.16
C ILE A 76 4.75 0.10 -12.86
N LEU A 77 5.53 -0.89 -12.44
CA LEU A 77 6.94 -0.71 -12.07
C LEU A 77 7.77 -0.04 -13.20
N PRO A 78 7.68 -0.48 -14.47
CA PRO A 78 8.38 0.18 -15.56
C PRO A 78 7.89 1.62 -15.80
N LYS A 79 6.58 1.86 -15.65
CA LYS A 79 5.97 3.19 -15.83
C LYS A 79 6.40 4.16 -14.74
N LEU A 80 6.48 3.70 -13.49
CA LEU A 80 6.98 4.47 -12.36
C LEU A 80 8.45 4.83 -12.58
N LYS A 81 9.27 3.89 -13.04
CA LYS A 81 10.67 4.17 -13.36
C LYS A 81 10.81 5.20 -14.50
N ALA A 82 9.98 5.10 -15.54
CA ALA A 82 9.93 6.08 -16.62
C ALA A 82 9.47 7.46 -16.14
N ALA A 83 8.58 7.51 -15.14
CA ALA A 83 8.15 8.72 -14.46
C ALA A 83 9.15 9.23 -13.39
N LYS A 84 10.40 8.74 -13.41
CA LYS A 84 11.48 9.13 -12.49
C LYS A 84 11.26 8.80 -11.01
N ALA A 85 10.45 7.79 -10.71
CA ALA A 85 10.46 7.21 -9.37
C ALA A 85 11.79 6.50 -9.08
N GLU A 86 12.27 6.66 -7.85
CA GLU A 86 13.51 6.06 -7.35
C GLU A 86 13.26 5.23 -6.10
N GLY A 87 14.18 4.30 -5.81
CA GLY A 87 14.11 3.48 -4.59
C GLY A 87 12.77 2.74 -4.43
N ILE A 88 12.22 2.21 -5.53
CA ILE A 88 10.93 1.51 -5.52
C ILE A 88 11.09 0.17 -4.79
N VAL A 89 10.33 -0.02 -3.72
CA VAL A 89 10.31 -1.23 -2.89
C VAL A 89 8.89 -1.76 -2.84
N GLU A 90 8.74 -3.02 -3.21
CA GLU A 90 7.52 -3.82 -3.03
C GLU A 90 7.66 -4.68 -1.78
N TYR A 91 6.61 -4.77 -0.97
CA TYR A 91 6.59 -5.64 0.21
C TYR A 91 5.24 -6.32 0.41
N PRO A 92 5.24 -7.59 0.85
CA PRO A 92 4.01 -8.34 1.08
C PRO A 92 3.25 -7.78 2.29
N LEU A 93 1.93 -7.87 2.24
CA LEU A 93 1.06 -7.51 3.36
C LEU A 93 0.56 -8.75 4.06
N ASN A 94 0.74 -8.81 5.38
CA ASN A 94 0.26 -9.95 6.16
C ASN A 94 -1.23 -9.84 6.50
N LYS A 95 -1.72 -8.62 6.79
CA LYS A 95 -3.10 -8.33 7.20
C LYS A 95 -3.48 -6.89 6.84
N ILE A 96 -4.73 -6.69 6.43
CA ILE A 96 -5.36 -5.38 6.24
C ILE A 96 -6.67 -5.39 7.02
N VAL A 97 -6.77 -4.56 8.06
CA VAL A 97 -8.03 -4.35 8.79
C VAL A 97 -8.71 -3.10 8.21
N LEU A 98 -9.98 -3.21 7.84
CA LEU A 98 -10.79 -2.14 7.26
C LEU A 98 -11.72 -1.51 8.31
#